data_AF-A0A965F5S8-F1
#
_entry.id   AF-A0A965F5S8-F1
#
_cell.length_a   1.000
_cell.length_b   1.000
_cell.length_c   1.000
_cell.angle_alpha   90.00
_cell.angle_beta   90.00
_cell.angle_gamma   90.00
#
_symmetry.space_group_name_H-M   'P 1'
#
loop_
_entity.id
_entity.type
_entity.pdbx_description
1 polymer ?
#
loop_
_entity_poly.entity_id
_entity_poly.type
_entity_poly.pdbx_seq_one_letter_code
_entity_poly.pdbx_strand_id
1 'polypeptide(L)' 'ASDIRVPMTQKGIPTVGFGPLGGDLSQNGRHDEWVDVDDYIRAIKVAAGTIMGWCGAATK' A
#
# COMPACT_ATOMS: atom_id res chain seq x y z
N ALA A 1 -8.83 -11.82 5.61
CA ALA A 1 -9.43 -10.50 5.93
C ALA A 1 -8.30 -9.52 6.24
N SER A 2 -8.43 -8.24 5.89
CA SER A 2 -7.39 -7.21 6.12
C SER A 2 -7.79 -6.26 7.26
N ASP A 3 -6.77 -5.74 7.96
CA ASP A 3 -6.90 -4.73 9.01
C ASP A 3 -7.15 -3.32 8.48
N ILE A 4 -7.22 -3.14 7.15
CA ILE A 4 -7.57 -1.85 6.52
C ILE A 4 -8.84 -1.21 7.11
N ARG A 5 -9.78 -2.03 7.60
CA ARG A 5 -11.05 -1.60 8.21
C ARG A 5 -10.87 -0.96 9.59
N VAL A 6 -9.82 -1.28 10.34
CA VAL A 6 -9.67 -0.90 11.75
C VAL A 6 -9.71 0.63 11.93
N PRO A 7 -8.94 1.45 11.19
CA PRO A 7 -8.97 2.91 11.38
C PRO A 7 -10.32 3.54 10.98
N MET A 8 -10.97 3.01 9.93
CA MET A 8 -12.29 3.45 9.50
C MET A 8 -13.35 3.16 10.57
N THR A 9 -13.38 1.94 11.10
CA THR A 9 -14.37 1.53 12.11
C THR A 9 -14.15 2.22 13.45
N GLN A 10 -12.90 2.36 13.89
CA GLN A 10 -12.63 2.87 15.24
C GLN A 10 -12.71 4.40 15.34
N LYS A 11 -12.35 5.12 14.27
CA LYS A 11 -12.18 6.58 14.31
C LYS A 11 -12.65 7.32 13.06
N GLY A 12 -13.27 6.63 12.09
CA GLY A 12 -13.71 7.26 10.84
C GLY A 12 -12.56 7.81 9.99
N ILE A 13 -11.35 7.28 10.17
CA ILE A 13 -10.16 7.79 9.47
C ILE A 13 -10.22 7.32 8.00
N PRO A 14 -10.19 8.24 7.01
CA PRO A 14 -10.08 7.87 5.60
C PRO A 14 -8.84 7.00 5.38
N THR A 15 -9.04 5.82 4.84
CA THR A 15 -7.98 4.80 4.71
C THR A 15 -7.98 4.23 3.31
N VAL A 16 -6.79 4.12 2.72
CA VAL A 16 -6.56 3.48 1.42
C VAL A 16 -5.57 2.34 1.60
N GLY A 17 -5.83 1.23 0.92
CA GLY A 17 -4.92 0.09 0.82
C GLY A 17 -4.43 -0.01 -0.62
N PHE A 18 -3.12 -0.09 -0.79
CA PHE A 18 -2.48 -0.28 -2.08
C PHE A 18 -1.19 -1.09 -1.89
N GLY A 19 -0.69 -1.65 -2.98
CA GLY A 19 0.54 -2.42 -3.03
C GLY A 19 1.06 -2.50 -4.46
N PRO A 20 2.29 -3.00 -4.65
CA PRO A 20 2.84 -3.25 -5.98
C PRO A 20 2.12 -4.40 -6.68
N LEU A 21 2.35 -4.51 -7.99
CA LEU A 21 2.02 -5.70 -8.77
C LEU A 21 2.72 -6.92 -8.19
N GLY A 22 1.94 -8.00 -8.04
CA GLY A 22 2.41 -9.29 -7.60
C GLY A 22 1.31 -10.33 -7.78
N GLY A 23 1.48 -11.45 -7.09
CA GLY A 23 0.45 -12.48 -6.97
C GLY A 23 -0.86 -11.95 -6.42
N ASP A 24 -1.95 -12.67 -6.68
CA ASP A 24 -3.23 -12.39 -6.05
C ASP A 24 -3.35 -13.04 -4.65
N LEU A 25 -4.47 -12.82 -3.98
CA LEU A 25 -4.70 -13.29 -2.61
C LEU A 25 -4.66 -14.82 -2.45
N SER A 26 -4.75 -15.60 -3.54
CA SER A 26 -4.64 -17.06 -3.49
C SER A 26 -3.21 -17.54 -3.18
N GLN A 27 -2.21 -16.71 -3.49
CA GLN A 27 -0.79 -17.03 -3.33
C GLN A 27 -0.22 -16.59 -1.96
N ASN A 28 -0.97 -15.86 -1.14
CA ASN A 28 -0.51 -15.40 0.17
C ASN A 28 -0.05 -16.57 1.06
N GLY A 29 1.22 -16.56 1.47
CA GLY A 29 1.83 -17.60 2.30
C GLY A 29 2.05 -18.92 1.57
N ARG A 30 2.05 -18.91 0.23
CA ARG A 30 2.31 -20.07 -0.64
C ARG A 30 3.70 -19.97 -1.25
N HIS A 31 4.18 -21.11 -1.76
CA HIS A 31 5.52 -21.23 -2.35
C HIS A 31 5.73 -20.40 -3.64
N ASP A 32 4.64 -20.01 -4.28
CA ASP A 32 4.59 -19.26 -5.53
C ASP A 32 4.19 -17.80 -5.31
N GLU A 33 4.32 -17.29 -4.08
CA GLU A 33 4.17 -15.87 -3.78
C GLU A 33 5.30 -15.06 -4.45
N TRP A 34 4.94 -13.98 -5.13
CA TRP A 34 5.89 -13.14 -5.86
C TRP A 34 5.45 -11.69 -5.92
N VAL A 35 6.42 -10.82 -6.21
CA VAL A 35 6.24 -9.39 -6.42
C VAL A 35 7.10 -8.94 -7.61
N ASP A 36 6.57 -8.03 -8.43
CA ASP A 36 7.36 -7.39 -9.48
C ASP A 36 8.35 -6.41 -8.85
N VAL A 37 9.65 -6.56 -9.15
CA VAL A 37 10.71 -5.76 -8.51
C VAL A 37 10.62 -4.28 -8.88
N ASP A 38 10.32 -3.97 -10.14
CA ASP A 38 10.23 -2.59 -10.60
C ASP A 38 9.00 -1.90 -10.02
N ASP A 39 7.86 -2.60 -9.96
CA ASP A 39 6.66 -2.06 -9.35
C ASP A 39 6.74 -1.97 -7.84
N TYR A 40 7.51 -2.86 -7.18
CA TYR A 40 7.84 -2.70 -5.75
C TYR A 40 8.54 -1.37 -5.49
N ILE A 41 9.57 -1.03 -6.28
CA ILE A 41 10.27 0.26 -6.17
C ILE A 41 9.34 1.43 -6.53
N ARG A 42 8.45 1.27 -7.53
CA ARG A 42 7.44 2.31 -7.84
C ARG A 42 6.46 2.51 -6.70
N ALA A 43 5.97 1.44 -6.06
CA ALA A 43 5.05 1.52 -4.92
C ALA A 43 5.68 2.23 -3.73
N ILE A 44 6.97 2.04 -3.46
CA ILE A 44 7.71 2.81 -2.45
C ILE A 44 7.68 4.31 -2.77
N LYS A 45 7.96 4.69 -4.02
CA LYS A 45 7.93 6.10 -4.46
C LYS A 45 6.54 6.71 -4.33
N VAL A 46 5.50 5.95 -4.69
CA VAL A 46 4.10 6.37 -4.52
C VAL A 46 3.77 6.57 -3.05
N ALA A 47 4.11 5.61 -2.18
CA ALA A 47 3.87 5.71 -0.74
C ALA A 47 4.56 6.95 -0.13
N ALA A 48 5.84 7.16 -0.46
CA ALA A 48 6.59 8.34 -0.03
C ALA A 48 5.94 9.64 -0.56
N GLY A 49 5.58 9.68 -1.85
CA GLY A 49 4.92 10.82 -2.47
C GLY A 49 3.57 11.14 -1.83
N THR A 50 2.75 10.14 -1.54
CA THR A 50 1.46 10.30 -0.85
C THR A 50 1.64 10.88 0.56
N ILE A 51 2.61 10.37 1.33
CA ILE A 51 2.90 10.89 2.68
C ILE A 51 3.41 12.33 2.60
N MET A 52 4.37 12.61 1.71
CA MET A 52 4.90 13.96 1.53
C MET A 52 3.82 14.95 1.08
N GLY A 53 2.96 14.57 0.14
CA GLY A 53 1.84 15.37 -0.32
C GLY A 53 0.82 15.65 0.80
N TRP A 54 0.45 14.62 1.56
CA TRP A 54 -0.45 14.74 2.70
C TRP A 54 0.10 15.67 3.80
N CYS A 55 1.38 15.54 4.12
CA CYS A 55 2.06 16.33 5.14
C CYS A 55 2.51 17.72 4.67
N GLY A 56 2.27 18.10 3.41
CA GLY A 56 2.72 19.38 2.85
C GLY A 56 4.24 19.50 2.68
N ALA A 57 4.97 18.38 2.71
CA ALA A 57 6.42 18.30 2.53
C ALA A 57 6.83 18.05 1.07
N ALA A 58 5.87 17.85 0.16
CA ALA A 58 6.15 17.74 -1.26
C ALA A 58 6.70 19.07 -1.78
N THR A 59 7.88 19.03 -2.41
CA THR A 59 8.41 20.17 -3.15
C THR A 59 7.44 20.54 -4.27
N LYS A 60 7.10 21.83 -4.37
CA LYS A 60 6.34 22.38 -5.50
C LYS A 60 7.05 22.13 -6.82
#